data_AF-A0A4D6L1X3-F1
#
_entry.id   AF-A0A4D6L1X3-F1
#
_cell.length_a   1.000
_cell.length_b   1.000
_cell.length_c   1.000
_cell.angle_alpha   90.00
_cell.angle_beta   90.00
_cell.angle_gamma   90.00
#
_symmetry.space_group_name_H-M   'P 1'
#
loop_
_entity.id
_entity.type
_entity.pdbx_description
1 polymer ?
#
loop_
_entity_poly.entity_id
_entity_poly.type
_entity_poly.pdbx_seq_one_letter_code
_entity_poly.pdbx_strand_id
1 'polypeptide(L)'
;MHDNESGLEWPILRRWEVPWKWQTVSLTSLACGLGFVLTGLTEAVALPYLGIKPDVLSLEDKAEILLLDQGMTTAVVLGIIYSVANSFQPLPEDFFKYDLREPFNLQKGWLLWAGVGLVGSIIATTLTGVAVSSFSGETPQRETDALVRLLPLIGSSNLSTACLVGIAGVLAPLLEETVFRGFFMTSLTKWVPTPVAVIISASVFALAHLTPGEFPQLFVLGTALGFSYAQTHNLLTPITIHAFWNSGVILFLTFLQLQGYDIRELLQAT
;
A
#
# COMPACT_ATOMS: atom_id res chain seq x y z
N MET A 1 10.04 14.72 -39.86
CA MET A 1 8.69 15.26 -39.61
C MET A 1 8.61 15.51 -38.12
N HIS A 2 8.65 16.78 -37.73
CA HIS A 2 8.42 17.20 -36.35
C HIS A 2 6.91 17.23 -36.16
N ASP A 3 6.36 16.24 -35.47
CA ASP A 3 5.00 16.33 -34.97
C ASP A 3 5.00 17.28 -33.78
N ASN A 4 4.51 18.47 -34.08
CA ASN A 4 4.24 19.56 -33.16
C ASN A 4 2.88 19.27 -32.50
N GLU A 5 2.83 18.35 -31.53
CA GLU A 5 1.64 18.17 -30.69
C GLU A 5 1.76 19.03 -29.42
N SER A 6 1.43 20.31 -29.55
CA SER A 6 1.10 21.17 -28.40
C SER A 6 -0.34 20.90 -27.91
N GLY A 7 -0.69 19.63 -27.73
CA GLY A 7 -1.94 19.21 -27.10
C GLY A 7 -1.81 19.32 -25.57
N LEU A 8 -2.91 19.55 -24.85
CA LEU A 8 -2.91 19.39 -23.39
C LEU A 8 -2.46 17.95 -23.05
N GLU A 9 -1.17 17.73 -22.80
CA GLU A 9 -0.68 16.48 -22.25
C GLU A 9 -1.10 16.44 -20.78
N TRP A 10 -2.22 15.78 -20.52
CA TRP A 10 -2.67 15.52 -19.15
C TRP A 10 -1.65 14.61 -18.47
N PRO A 11 -1.01 15.03 -17.36
CA PRO A 11 0.02 14.23 -16.69
C PRO A 11 -0.44 12.80 -16.40
N ILE A 12 -1.70 12.65 -15.97
CA ILE A 12 -2.35 11.37 -15.67
C ILE A 12 -2.39 10.35 -16.82
N LEU A 13 -2.25 10.80 -18.08
CA LEU A 13 -2.24 9.95 -19.27
C LEU A 13 -0.82 9.67 -19.78
N ARG A 14 0.19 10.38 -19.25
CA ARG A 14 1.58 10.25 -19.66
C ARG A 14 2.09 8.86 -19.30
N ARG A 15 2.86 8.26 -20.20
CA ARG A 15 3.52 6.97 -19.99
C ARG A 15 4.95 7.19 -19.52
N TRP A 16 5.49 6.23 -18.80
CA TRP A 16 6.91 6.25 -18.43
C TRP A 16 7.75 5.61 -19.53
N GLU A 17 8.97 6.12 -19.67
CA GLU A 17 9.99 5.52 -20.53
C GLU A 17 10.61 4.31 -19.84
N VAL A 18 9.96 3.15 -19.93
CA VAL A 18 10.40 1.95 -19.19
C VAL A 18 11.64 1.31 -19.85
N PRO A 19 12.80 1.20 -19.16
CA PRO A 19 14.05 0.76 -19.78
C PRO A 19 14.15 -0.77 -19.94
N TRP A 20 13.36 -1.54 -19.19
CA TRP A 20 13.42 -3.00 -19.18
C TRP A 20 12.32 -3.67 -20.02
N LYS A 21 12.45 -4.99 -20.20
CA LYS A 21 11.49 -5.84 -20.94
C LYS A 21 10.53 -6.55 -19.97
N TRP A 22 9.52 -7.23 -20.52
CA TRP A 22 8.48 -7.90 -19.73
C TRP A 22 9.04 -9.00 -18.82
N GLN A 23 10.15 -9.65 -19.22
CA GLN A 23 10.82 -10.64 -18.39
C GLN A 23 11.32 -10.05 -17.08
N THR A 24 11.92 -8.85 -17.14
CA THR A 24 12.37 -8.14 -15.93
C THR A 24 11.19 -7.82 -15.04
N VAL A 25 10.08 -7.33 -15.59
CA VAL A 25 8.87 -7.05 -14.80
C VAL A 25 8.37 -8.31 -14.11
N SER A 26 8.21 -9.41 -14.86
CA SER A 26 7.64 -10.66 -14.34
C SER A 26 8.56 -11.30 -13.30
N LEU A 27 9.86 -11.39 -13.56
CA LEU A 27 10.84 -12.00 -12.65
C LEU A 27 11.03 -11.15 -11.40
N THR A 28 11.09 -9.83 -11.50
CA THR A 28 11.19 -8.94 -10.34
C THR A 28 9.91 -9.00 -9.50
N SER A 29 8.72 -8.95 -10.10
CA SER A 29 7.46 -9.09 -9.37
C SER A 29 7.36 -10.46 -8.66
N LEU A 30 7.78 -11.54 -9.32
CA LEU A 30 7.86 -12.86 -8.70
C LEU A 30 8.87 -12.88 -7.54
N ALA A 31 10.06 -12.30 -7.74
CA ALA A 31 11.09 -12.21 -6.71
C ALA A 31 10.62 -11.40 -5.50
N CYS A 32 9.91 -10.28 -5.70
CA CYS A 32 9.30 -9.51 -4.61
C CYS A 32 8.27 -10.34 -3.84
N GLY A 33 7.38 -11.05 -4.55
CA GLY A 33 6.39 -11.93 -3.92
C GLY A 33 7.02 -13.09 -3.14
N LEU A 34 8.04 -13.74 -3.71
CA LEU A 34 8.81 -14.77 -3.01
C LEU A 34 9.58 -14.20 -1.82
N GLY A 35 10.19 -13.02 -1.96
CA GLY A 35 10.88 -12.33 -0.87
C GLY A 35 9.96 -12.09 0.32
N PHE A 36 8.75 -11.57 0.07
CA PHE A 36 7.71 -11.38 1.08
C PHE A 36 7.29 -12.69 1.77
N VAL A 37 7.06 -13.76 1.01
CA VAL A 37 6.67 -15.05 1.59
C VAL A 37 7.83 -15.66 2.40
N LEU A 38 9.06 -15.56 1.90
CA LEU A 38 10.23 -16.14 2.54
C LEU A 38 10.60 -15.43 3.85
N THR A 39 10.41 -14.11 3.96
CA THR A 39 10.65 -13.40 5.23
C THR A 39 9.68 -13.88 6.31
N GLY A 40 8.38 -13.96 6.01
CA GLY A 40 7.40 -14.48 6.96
C GLY A 40 7.61 -15.96 7.32
N LEU A 41 8.01 -16.81 6.36
CA LEU A 41 8.38 -18.21 6.66
C LEU A 41 9.64 -18.30 7.52
N THR A 42 10.62 -17.42 7.29
CA THR A 42 11.85 -17.38 8.08
C THR A 42 11.55 -17.03 9.52
N GLU A 43 10.68 -16.04 9.76
CA GLU A 43 10.21 -15.69 11.11
C GLU A 43 9.52 -16.88 11.78
N ALA A 44 8.55 -17.52 11.09
CA ALA A 44 7.79 -18.65 11.61
C ALA A 44 8.69 -19.83 12.03
N VAL A 45 9.81 -20.02 11.34
CA VAL A 45 10.82 -21.04 11.67
C VAL A 45 11.77 -20.54 12.78
N ALA A 46 12.24 -19.29 12.71
CA ALA A 46 13.23 -18.75 13.63
C ALA A 46 12.72 -18.63 15.07
N LEU A 47 11.46 -18.24 15.29
CA LEU A 47 10.90 -18.03 16.63
C LEU A 47 11.02 -19.28 17.52
N PRO A 48 10.57 -20.49 17.10
CA PRO A 48 10.79 -21.72 17.86
C PRO A 48 12.26 -22.06 18.13
N TYR A 49 13.16 -21.85 17.15
CA TYR A 49 14.59 -22.13 17.30
C TYR A 49 15.26 -21.22 18.33
N LEU A 50 14.80 -19.98 18.44
CA LEU A 50 15.25 -19.02 19.44
C LEU A 50 14.61 -19.25 20.82
N GLY A 51 13.75 -20.27 20.96
CA GLY A 51 13.02 -20.55 22.19
C GLY A 51 11.89 -19.56 22.49
N ILE A 52 11.52 -18.73 21.50
CA ILE A 52 10.44 -17.75 21.62
C ILE A 52 9.11 -18.46 21.36
N LYS A 53 8.22 -18.41 22.35
CA LYS A 53 6.89 -19.03 22.31
C LYS A 53 5.82 -17.94 22.10
N PRO A 54 5.20 -17.83 20.91
CA PRO A 54 4.27 -16.73 20.60
C PRO A 54 3.04 -16.65 21.51
N ASP A 55 2.63 -17.76 22.11
CA ASP A 55 1.48 -17.88 23.01
C ASP A 55 1.71 -17.21 24.38
N VAL A 56 2.96 -17.12 24.84
CA VAL A 56 3.30 -16.52 26.15
C VAL A 56 3.88 -15.11 26.06
N LEU A 57 4.13 -14.60 24.85
CA LEU A 57 4.62 -13.24 24.64
C LEU A 57 3.62 -12.19 25.07
N SER A 58 4.12 -11.09 25.64
CA SER A 58 3.30 -9.91 25.89
C SER A 58 2.81 -9.30 24.57
N LEU A 59 1.78 -8.47 24.64
CA LEU A 59 1.28 -7.75 23.46
C LEU A 59 2.34 -6.78 22.90
N GLU A 60 3.16 -6.20 23.77
CA GLU A 60 4.25 -5.31 23.37
C GLU A 60 5.34 -6.08 22.61
N ASP A 61 5.79 -7.22 23.14
CA ASP A 61 6.77 -8.07 22.46
C ASP A 61 6.27 -8.50 21.07
N LYS A 62 4.98 -8.83 20.96
CA LYS A 62 4.35 -9.18 19.67
C LYS A 62 4.38 -8.00 18.70
N ALA A 63 4.06 -6.79 19.16
CA ALA A 63 4.07 -5.60 18.32
C ALA A 63 5.49 -5.24 17.85
N GLU A 64 6.50 -5.40 18.71
CA GLU A 64 7.91 -5.19 18.35
C GLU A 64 8.41 -6.22 17.34
N ILE A 65 8.08 -7.50 17.53
CA ILE A 65 8.41 -8.57 16.58
C ILE A 65 7.77 -8.31 15.21
N LEU A 66 6.49 -7.93 15.17
CA LEU A 66 5.80 -7.58 13.92
C LEU A 66 6.46 -6.37 13.23
N LEU A 67 6.90 -5.37 14.00
CA LEU A 67 7.61 -4.21 13.45
C LEU A 67 8.95 -4.61 12.84
N LEU A 68 9.69 -5.49 13.52
CA LEU A 68 10.95 -6.04 13.03
C LEU A 68 10.75 -6.86 11.75
N ASP A 69 9.76 -7.76 11.73
CA ASP A 69 9.44 -8.58 10.56
C ASP A 69 9.05 -7.72 9.36
N GLN A 70 8.18 -6.74 9.56
CA GLN A 70 7.83 -5.77 8.52
C GLN A 70 9.07 -5.01 8.03
N GLY A 71 9.97 -4.60 8.93
CA GLY A 71 11.22 -3.94 8.57
C GLY A 71 12.15 -4.80 7.71
N MET A 72 12.31 -6.07 8.07
CA MET A 72 13.09 -7.04 7.29
C MET A 72 12.48 -7.28 5.92
N THR A 73 11.16 -7.48 5.86
CA THR A 73 10.39 -7.65 4.62
C THR A 73 10.56 -6.45 3.70
N THR A 74 10.39 -5.24 4.23
CA THR A 74 10.60 -4.00 3.48
C THR A 74 12.03 -3.91 2.94
N ALA A 75 13.05 -4.20 3.76
CA ALA A 75 14.45 -4.16 3.33
C ALA A 75 14.76 -5.16 2.20
N VAL A 76 14.29 -6.41 2.33
CA VAL A 76 14.51 -7.47 1.33
C VAL A 76 13.85 -7.10 0.00
N VAL A 77 12.57 -6.74 0.01
CA VAL A 77 11.83 -6.48 -1.23
C VAL A 77 12.30 -5.20 -1.92
N LEU A 78 12.58 -4.13 -1.16
CA LEU A 78 13.18 -2.92 -1.74
C LEU A 78 14.61 -3.18 -2.25
N GLY A 79 15.37 -4.07 -1.61
CA GLY A 79 16.66 -4.54 -2.08
C GLY A 79 16.57 -5.20 -3.46
N ILE A 80 15.57 -6.06 -3.68
CA ILE A 80 15.30 -6.70 -4.98
C ILE A 80 15.03 -5.64 -6.07
N ILE A 81 14.11 -4.70 -5.80
CA ILE A 81 13.80 -3.60 -6.73
C ILE A 81 15.04 -2.77 -7.01
N TYR A 82 15.78 -2.40 -5.97
CA TYR A 82 17.00 -1.59 -6.10
C TYR A 82 18.06 -2.29 -6.95
N SER A 83 18.33 -3.58 -6.72
CA SER A 83 19.30 -4.35 -7.52
C SER A 83 18.95 -4.37 -9.00
N VAL A 84 17.66 -4.53 -9.33
CA VAL A 84 17.19 -4.48 -10.71
C VAL A 84 17.31 -3.07 -11.27
N ALA A 85 16.78 -2.07 -10.58
CA ALA A 85 16.82 -0.67 -10.99
C ALA A 85 18.26 -0.16 -11.22
N ASN A 86 19.22 -0.57 -10.38
CA ASN A 86 20.63 -0.22 -10.50
C ASN A 86 21.30 -0.81 -11.75
N SER A 87 20.79 -1.93 -12.26
CA SER A 87 21.32 -2.57 -13.48
C SER A 87 20.94 -1.84 -14.77
N PHE A 88 20.05 -0.84 -14.70
CA PHE A 88 19.54 -0.06 -15.83
C PHE A 88 19.89 1.44 -15.72
N GLN A 89 20.89 1.81 -14.92
CA GLN A 89 21.30 3.20 -14.79
C GLN A 89 21.93 3.76 -16.08
N PRO A 90 21.70 5.04 -16.44
CA PRO A 90 20.82 5.99 -15.74
C PRO A 90 19.33 5.71 -15.98
N LEU A 91 18.53 5.78 -14.91
CA LEU A 91 17.06 5.72 -15.03
C LEU A 91 16.48 7.07 -15.49
N PRO A 92 15.34 7.07 -16.21
CA PRO A 92 14.61 8.30 -16.50
C PRO A 92 14.19 9.04 -15.22
N GLU A 93 14.14 10.37 -15.28
CA GLU A 93 13.97 11.26 -14.11
C GLU A 93 12.67 11.04 -13.31
N ASP A 94 11.65 10.44 -13.92
CA ASP A 94 10.34 10.23 -13.30
C ASP A 94 10.21 8.86 -12.61
N PHE A 95 11.24 8.01 -12.63
CA PHE A 95 11.28 6.74 -11.90
C PHE A 95 11.65 6.95 -10.43
N PHE A 96 10.89 6.32 -9.53
CA PHE A 96 11.14 6.33 -8.08
C PHE A 96 11.40 7.73 -7.50
N LYS A 97 10.74 8.75 -8.08
CA LYS A 97 11.00 10.15 -7.75
C LYS A 97 10.37 10.54 -6.41
N TYR A 98 11.18 11.21 -5.60
CA TYR A 98 10.77 11.89 -4.37
C TYR A 98 11.10 13.37 -4.50
N ASP A 99 10.10 14.21 -4.79
CA ASP A 99 10.31 15.66 -4.92
C ASP A 99 9.51 16.42 -3.86
N LEU A 100 10.21 17.12 -2.96
CA LEU A 100 9.58 17.90 -1.90
C LEU A 100 9.17 19.31 -2.36
N ARG A 101 9.62 19.73 -3.54
CA ARG A 101 9.39 21.08 -4.06
C ARG A 101 7.94 21.28 -4.49
N GLU A 102 7.51 22.54 -4.42
CA GLU A 102 6.19 23.01 -4.86
C GLU A 102 5.00 22.12 -4.39
N PRO A 103 4.88 21.80 -3.09
CA PRO A 103 3.94 20.80 -2.57
C PRO A 103 2.47 21.08 -2.90
N PHE A 104 2.12 22.35 -3.17
CA PHE A 104 0.77 22.81 -3.47
C PHE A 104 0.57 23.25 -4.93
N ASN A 105 1.49 22.92 -5.84
CA ASN A 105 1.31 23.19 -7.27
C ASN A 105 0.03 22.49 -7.78
N LEU A 106 -0.82 23.20 -8.52
CA LEU A 106 -2.11 22.68 -8.98
C LEU A 106 -2.00 21.50 -9.93
N GLN A 107 -0.91 21.43 -10.71
CA GLN A 107 -0.71 20.36 -11.68
C GLN A 107 -0.03 19.14 -11.07
N LYS A 108 1.03 19.33 -10.26
CA LYS A 108 1.89 18.23 -9.79
C LYS A 108 2.26 18.28 -8.30
N GLY A 109 1.64 19.17 -7.54
CA GLY A 109 1.93 19.38 -6.13
C GLY A 109 1.60 18.14 -5.30
N TRP A 110 2.64 17.48 -4.78
CA TRP A 110 2.49 16.15 -4.21
C TRP A 110 1.56 16.12 -2.99
N LEU A 111 1.57 17.19 -2.18
CA LEU A 111 0.79 17.30 -0.95
C LEU A 111 -0.65 17.73 -1.25
N LEU A 112 -0.86 18.62 -2.22
CA LEU A 112 -2.21 18.96 -2.70
C LEU A 112 -2.93 17.71 -3.22
N TRP A 113 -2.29 16.98 -4.13
CA TRP A 113 -2.86 15.77 -4.70
C TRP A 113 -2.96 14.63 -3.69
N ALA A 114 -2.12 14.59 -2.66
CA ALA A 114 -2.31 13.68 -1.53
C ALA A 114 -3.59 14.02 -0.75
N GLY A 115 -3.84 15.30 -0.46
CA GLY A 115 -5.07 15.73 0.20
C GLY A 115 -6.33 15.42 -0.63
N VAL A 116 -6.32 15.76 -1.92
CA VAL A 116 -7.42 15.45 -2.85
C VAL A 116 -7.64 13.94 -2.96
N GLY A 117 -6.57 13.18 -3.14
CA GLY A 117 -6.61 11.72 -3.25
C GLY A 117 -7.12 11.05 -1.98
N LEU A 118 -6.75 11.55 -0.80
CA LEU A 118 -7.23 11.03 0.48
C LEU A 118 -8.73 11.26 0.67
N VAL A 119 -9.21 12.49 0.43
CA VAL A 119 -10.65 12.80 0.50
C VAL A 119 -11.43 11.98 -0.51
N GLY A 120 -10.93 11.88 -1.75
CA GLY A 120 -11.53 11.05 -2.80
C GLY A 120 -11.58 9.57 -2.40
N SER A 121 -10.52 9.05 -1.77
CA SER A 121 -10.46 7.66 -1.31
C SER A 121 -11.48 7.38 -0.21
N ILE A 122 -11.63 8.28 0.78
CA ILE A 122 -12.64 8.16 1.85
C ILE A 122 -14.06 8.12 1.27
N ILE A 123 -14.37 9.04 0.36
CA ILE A 123 -15.69 9.08 -0.27
C ILE A 123 -15.92 7.79 -1.08
N ALA A 124 -14.97 7.42 -1.94
CA ALA A 124 -15.14 6.30 -2.86
C ALA A 124 -15.25 4.96 -2.13
N THR A 125 -14.43 4.72 -1.12
CA THR A 125 -14.48 3.49 -0.29
C THR A 125 -15.76 3.41 0.53
N THR A 126 -16.23 4.53 1.09
CA THR A 126 -17.52 4.59 1.81
C THR A 126 -18.68 4.26 0.88
N LEU A 127 -18.73 4.88 -0.30
CA LEU A 127 -19.75 4.60 -1.31
C LEU A 127 -19.70 3.15 -1.80
N THR A 128 -18.49 2.61 -1.96
CA THR A 128 -18.29 1.20 -2.33
C THR A 128 -18.82 0.27 -1.26
N GLY A 129 -18.55 0.55 0.02
CA GLY A 129 -19.09 -0.21 1.15
C GLY A 129 -20.62 -0.21 1.17
N VAL A 130 -21.25 0.95 0.98
CA VAL A 130 -22.71 1.10 0.90
C VAL A 130 -23.30 0.35 -0.31
N ALA A 131 -22.63 0.40 -1.46
CA ALA A 131 -23.06 -0.32 -2.64
C ALA A 131 -22.99 -1.83 -2.41
N VAL A 132 -21.85 -2.34 -1.94
CA VAL A 132 -21.63 -3.77 -1.68
C VAL A 132 -22.64 -4.32 -0.68
N SER A 133 -22.92 -3.61 0.41
CA SER A 133 -23.91 -4.03 1.41
C SER A 133 -25.34 -4.06 0.86
N SER A 134 -25.69 -3.10 0.00
CA SER A 134 -27.00 -3.03 -0.66
C SER A 134 -27.24 -4.18 -1.64
N PHE A 135 -26.19 -4.69 -2.30
CA PHE A 135 -26.30 -5.79 -3.26
C PHE A 135 -26.16 -7.18 -2.63
N SER A 136 -25.34 -7.33 -1.59
CA SER A 136 -24.98 -8.65 -1.07
C SER A 136 -25.96 -9.18 -0.03
N GLY A 137 -26.78 -8.32 0.59
CA GLY A 137 -27.75 -8.72 1.64
C GLY A 137 -27.12 -9.22 2.95
N GLU A 138 -25.83 -9.54 2.92
CA GLU A 138 -24.98 -9.94 4.03
C GLU A 138 -23.81 -8.97 4.16
N THR A 139 -23.34 -8.79 5.38
CA THR A 139 -22.15 -8.03 5.67
C THR A 139 -20.94 -8.92 5.33
N PRO A 140 -19.94 -8.44 4.57
CA PRO A 140 -18.82 -9.28 4.18
C PRO A 140 -18.17 -9.91 5.43
N GLN A 141 -18.05 -11.24 5.45
CA GLN A 141 -17.49 -11.96 6.59
C GLN A 141 -16.02 -11.56 6.78
N ARG A 142 -15.78 -10.66 7.75
CA ARG A 142 -14.47 -10.07 8.11
C ARG A 142 -13.55 -10.98 8.92
N GLU A 143 -13.93 -12.25 9.12
CA GLU A 143 -13.22 -13.15 10.04
C GLU A 143 -11.77 -13.48 9.62
N THR A 144 -11.43 -13.27 8.34
CA THR A 144 -10.07 -13.43 7.81
C THR A 144 -9.28 -12.12 7.71
N ASP A 145 -9.84 -10.98 8.11
CA ASP A 145 -9.24 -9.68 7.88
C ASP A 145 -7.93 -9.51 8.66
N ALA A 146 -6.91 -8.95 8.00
CA ALA A 146 -5.65 -8.61 8.62
C ALA A 146 -5.86 -7.71 9.86
N LEU A 147 -6.85 -6.81 9.80
CA LEU A 147 -7.26 -5.97 10.92
C LEU A 147 -7.72 -6.76 12.13
N VAL A 148 -8.50 -7.85 11.96
CA VAL A 148 -8.99 -8.68 13.08
C VAL A 148 -7.83 -9.32 13.85
N ARG A 149 -6.75 -9.70 13.15
CA ARG A 149 -5.54 -10.24 13.78
C ARG A 149 -4.79 -9.20 14.61
N LEU A 150 -4.85 -7.94 14.20
CA LEU A 150 -4.20 -6.82 14.88
C LEU A 150 -5.04 -6.23 16.02
N LEU A 151 -6.35 -6.50 16.09
CA LEU A 151 -7.25 -5.98 17.13
C LEU A 151 -6.71 -6.09 18.56
N PRO A 152 -6.10 -7.22 19.01
CA PRO A 152 -5.55 -7.30 20.36
C PRO A 152 -4.42 -6.31 20.67
N LEU A 153 -3.75 -5.79 19.65
CA LEU A 153 -2.65 -4.83 19.77
C LEU A 153 -3.13 -3.37 19.69
N ILE A 154 -4.30 -3.13 19.12
CA ILE A 154 -4.86 -1.79 18.95
C ILE A 154 -5.29 -1.24 20.31
N GLY A 155 -4.69 -0.12 20.72
CA GLY A 155 -4.99 0.52 22.01
C GLY A 155 -4.61 -0.28 23.25
N SER A 156 -3.82 -1.37 23.13
CA SER A 156 -3.36 -2.16 24.27
C SER A 156 -2.30 -1.42 25.09
N SER A 157 -1.39 -0.70 24.42
CA SER A 157 -0.41 0.18 25.03
C SER A 157 0.08 1.25 24.03
N ASN A 158 0.75 2.29 24.54
CA ASN A 158 1.37 3.32 23.70
C ASN A 158 2.45 2.73 22.79
N LEU A 159 3.23 1.76 23.29
CA LEU A 159 4.28 1.09 22.51
C LEU A 159 3.66 0.26 21.38
N SER A 160 2.65 -0.57 21.69
CA SER A 160 1.95 -1.38 20.67
C SER A 160 1.34 -0.49 19.59
N THR A 161 0.69 0.61 19.98
CA THR A 161 0.13 1.58 19.03
C THR A 161 1.20 2.23 18.15
N ALA A 162 2.34 2.62 18.74
CA ALA A 162 3.46 3.19 17.99
C ALA A 162 4.05 2.19 16.98
N CYS A 163 4.21 0.93 17.37
CA CYS A 163 4.64 -0.15 16.47
C CYS A 163 3.65 -0.34 15.31
N LEU A 164 2.34 -0.42 15.58
CA LEU A 164 1.32 -0.56 14.55
C LEU A 164 1.30 0.61 13.57
N VAL A 165 1.44 1.86 14.06
CA VAL A 165 1.55 3.05 13.20
C VAL A 165 2.85 3.03 12.39
N GLY A 166 3.96 2.56 12.97
CA GLY A 166 5.22 2.37 12.24
C GLY A 166 5.10 1.35 11.11
N ILE A 167 4.43 0.22 11.36
CA ILE A 167 4.15 -0.82 10.37
C ILE A 167 3.24 -0.27 9.27
N ALA A 168 1.99 0.05 9.64
CA ALA A 168 0.92 0.31 8.69
C ALA A 168 0.98 1.73 8.10
N GLY A 169 1.53 2.69 8.84
CA GLY A 169 1.64 4.08 8.44
C GLY A 169 2.95 4.47 7.76
N VAL A 170 4.02 3.65 7.88
CA VAL A 170 5.34 4.00 7.33
C VAL A 170 5.91 2.88 6.47
N LEU A 171 6.19 1.71 7.06
CA LEU A 171 6.93 0.65 6.39
C LEU A 171 6.12 -0.01 5.26
N ALA A 172 4.84 -0.30 5.49
CA ALA A 172 3.95 -0.88 4.48
C ALA A 172 3.69 0.09 3.32
N PRO A 173 3.28 1.36 3.53
CA PRO A 173 3.14 2.33 2.44
C PRO A 173 4.42 2.52 1.62
N LEU A 174 5.58 2.63 2.28
CA LEU A 174 6.87 2.79 1.58
C LEU A 174 7.16 1.57 0.68
N LEU A 175 6.99 0.37 1.23
CA LEU A 175 7.19 -0.89 0.50
C LEU A 175 6.21 -1.01 -0.67
N GLU A 176 4.92 -0.96 -0.36
CA GLU A 176 3.84 -1.28 -1.29
C GLU A 176 3.76 -0.24 -2.41
N GLU A 177 3.85 1.06 -2.12
CA GLU A 177 3.83 2.06 -3.18
C GLU A 177 5.07 1.98 -4.07
N THR A 178 6.24 1.63 -3.52
CA THR A 178 7.44 1.41 -4.34
C THR A 178 7.27 0.20 -5.27
N VAL A 179 6.68 -0.90 -4.77
CA VAL A 179 6.43 -2.12 -5.56
C VAL A 179 5.33 -1.89 -6.60
N PHE A 180 4.15 -1.45 -6.18
CA PHE A 180 2.96 -1.40 -7.03
C PHE A 180 2.93 -0.17 -7.93
N ARG A 181 3.36 1.01 -7.47
CA ARG A 181 3.33 2.27 -8.25
C ARG A 181 4.68 2.52 -8.89
N GLY A 182 5.73 2.56 -8.09
CA GLY A 182 7.09 2.85 -8.54
C GLY A 182 7.62 1.84 -9.57
N PHE A 183 7.38 0.55 -9.34
CA PHE A 183 7.86 -0.51 -10.23
C PHE A 183 6.75 -1.08 -11.14
N PHE A 184 5.74 -1.75 -10.60
CA PHE A 184 4.81 -2.58 -11.37
C PHE A 184 3.90 -1.78 -12.31
N MET A 185 3.12 -0.83 -11.79
CA MET A 185 2.25 0.05 -12.59
C MET A 185 3.05 0.80 -13.65
N THR A 186 4.13 1.45 -13.23
CA THR A 186 5.04 2.19 -14.11
C THR A 186 5.54 1.31 -15.24
N SER A 187 5.98 0.08 -14.94
CA SER A 187 6.46 -0.87 -15.94
C SER A 187 5.38 -1.27 -16.96
N LEU A 188 4.13 -1.45 -16.52
CA LEU A 188 3.01 -1.80 -17.40
C LEU A 188 2.72 -0.72 -18.44
N THR A 189 3.02 0.55 -18.16
CA THR A 189 2.81 1.66 -19.11
C THR A 189 3.59 1.50 -20.42
N LYS A 190 4.61 0.62 -20.45
CA LYS A 190 5.31 0.23 -21.69
C LYS A 190 4.39 -0.43 -22.71
N TRP A 191 3.40 -1.20 -22.25
CA TRP A 191 2.55 -2.03 -23.12
C TRP A 191 1.09 -1.58 -23.15
N VAL A 192 0.60 -0.92 -22.11
CA VAL A 192 -0.79 -0.47 -22.01
C VAL A 192 -0.89 1.02 -21.66
N PRO A 193 -1.99 1.71 -21.98
CA PRO A 193 -2.22 3.09 -21.53
C PRO A 193 -2.18 3.22 -20.00
N THR A 194 -1.77 4.39 -19.49
CA THR A 194 -1.61 4.65 -18.05
C THR A 194 -2.86 4.32 -17.23
N PRO A 195 -4.10 4.70 -17.64
CA PRO A 195 -5.30 4.29 -16.89
C PRO A 195 -5.48 2.77 -16.80
N VAL A 196 -5.13 2.03 -17.85
CA VAL A 196 -5.22 0.55 -17.85
C VAL A 196 -4.15 -0.04 -16.92
N ALA A 197 -2.94 0.52 -16.91
CA ALA A 197 -1.89 0.13 -15.96
C ALA A 197 -2.30 0.37 -14.50
N VAL A 198 -2.99 1.49 -14.22
CA VAL A 198 -3.56 1.80 -12.89
C VAL A 198 -4.55 0.73 -12.48
N ILE A 199 -5.53 0.40 -13.33
CA ILE A 199 -6.54 -0.61 -13.02
C ILE A 199 -5.92 -1.99 -12.78
N ILE A 200 -5.00 -2.43 -13.64
CA ILE A 200 -4.30 -3.72 -13.47
C ILE A 200 -3.51 -3.72 -12.15
N SER A 201 -2.74 -2.67 -11.87
CA SER A 201 -1.96 -2.58 -10.63
C SER A 201 -2.87 -2.57 -9.39
N ALA A 202 -3.98 -1.84 -9.42
CA ALA A 202 -4.96 -1.80 -8.33
C ALA A 202 -5.62 -3.16 -8.09
N SER A 203 -5.93 -3.92 -9.15
CA SER A 203 -6.45 -5.28 -9.00
C SER A 203 -5.42 -6.22 -8.37
N VAL A 204 -4.16 -6.17 -8.83
CA VAL A 204 -3.09 -7.01 -8.27
C VAL A 204 -2.80 -6.63 -6.81
N PHE A 205 -2.80 -5.34 -6.48
CA PHE A 205 -2.71 -4.83 -5.11
C PHE A 205 -3.80 -5.42 -4.21
N ALA A 206 -5.07 -5.34 -4.63
CA ALA A 206 -6.19 -5.87 -3.86
C ALA A 206 -6.14 -7.40 -3.71
N LEU A 207 -5.74 -8.13 -4.76
CA LEU A 207 -5.58 -9.59 -4.70
C LEU A 207 -4.43 -10.01 -3.78
N ALA A 208 -3.35 -9.23 -3.72
CA ALA A 208 -2.19 -9.54 -2.88
C ALA A 208 -2.50 -9.54 -1.38
N HIS A 209 -3.59 -8.89 -0.96
CA HIS A 209 -4.03 -8.88 0.43
C HIS A 209 -4.71 -10.19 0.87
N LEU A 210 -5.13 -11.04 -0.09
CA LEU A 210 -5.75 -12.34 0.18
C LEU A 210 -6.99 -12.27 1.09
N THR A 211 -7.69 -11.13 1.08
CA THR A 211 -8.95 -10.87 1.81
C THR A 211 -10.07 -10.59 0.80
N PRO A 212 -10.74 -11.63 0.23
CA PRO A 212 -11.73 -11.44 -0.84
C PRO A 212 -12.86 -10.47 -0.49
N GLY A 213 -13.27 -10.40 0.78
CA GLY A 213 -14.29 -9.48 1.27
C GLY A 213 -13.89 -8.00 1.23
N GLU A 214 -12.61 -7.69 1.30
CA GLU A 214 -12.07 -6.32 1.24
C GLU A 214 -11.68 -5.90 -0.18
N PHE A 215 -11.74 -6.83 -1.16
CA PHE A 215 -11.29 -6.58 -2.52
C PHE A 215 -11.90 -5.31 -3.14
N PRO A 216 -13.23 -5.04 -3.08
CA PRO A 216 -13.80 -3.84 -3.68
C PRO A 216 -13.20 -2.54 -3.11
N GLN A 217 -13.04 -2.46 -1.80
CA GLN A 217 -12.51 -1.29 -1.10
C GLN A 217 -11.02 -1.11 -1.39
N LEU A 218 -10.24 -2.21 -1.34
CA LEU A 218 -8.81 -2.20 -1.66
C LEU A 218 -8.54 -1.86 -3.13
N PHE A 219 -9.39 -2.33 -4.05
CA PHE A 219 -9.31 -1.99 -5.46
C PHE A 219 -9.56 -0.49 -5.70
N VAL A 220 -10.56 0.08 -5.03
CA VAL A 220 -10.89 1.50 -5.14
C VAL A 220 -9.80 2.39 -4.54
N LEU A 221 -9.30 2.06 -3.35
CA LEU A 221 -8.13 2.72 -2.76
C LEU A 221 -6.93 2.59 -3.69
N GLY A 222 -6.68 1.38 -4.19
CA GLY A 222 -5.57 1.07 -5.08
C GLY A 222 -5.59 1.90 -6.37
N THR A 223 -6.79 2.13 -6.92
CA THR A 223 -7.04 2.97 -8.09
C THR A 223 -6.75 4.43 -7.79
N ALA A 224 -7.21 4.95 -6.65
CA ALA A 224 -6.95 6.33 -6.24
C ALA A 224 -5.45 6.60 -6.05
N LEU A 225 -4.73 5.69 -5.39
CA LEU A 225 -3.29 5.74 -5.24
C LEU A 225 -2.57 5.75 -6.61
N GLY A 226 -2.97 4.85 -7.52
CA GLY A 226 -2.38 4.77 -8.87
C GLY A 226 -2.60 6.05 -9.69
N PHE A 227 -3.81 6.61 -9.69
CA PHE A 227 -4.09 7.87 -10.39
C PHE A 227 -3.41 9.08 -9.75
N SER A 228 -3.28 9.11 -8.42
CA SER A 228 -2.54 10.16 -7.73
C SER A 228 -1.06 10.19 -8.14
N TYR A 229 -0.46 9.00 -8.30
CA TYR A 229 0.91 8.87 -8.80
C TYR A 229 1.03 9.21 -10.28
N ALA A 230 0.08 8.79 -11.12
CA ALA A 230 0.02 9.17 -12.52
C ALA A 230 -0.11 10.68 -12.71
N GLN A 231 -0.79 11.38 -11.81
CA GLN A 231 -0.91 12.83 -11.88
C GLN A 231 0.37 13.57 -11.45
N THR A 232 1.07 13.08 -10.42
CA THR A 232 2.19 13.82 -9.82
C THR A 232 3.58 13.34 -10.22
N HIS A 233 3.70 12.11 -10.72
CA HIS A 233 4.96 11.40 -10.96
C HIS A 233 5.89 11.44 -9.71
N ASN A 234 5.30 11.44 -8.51
CA ASN A 234 6.02 11.57 -7.25
C ASN A 234 5.50 10.57 -6.23
N LEU A 235 6.36 9.66 -5.76
CA LEU A 235 5.96 8.59 -4.85
C LEU A 235 5.49 9.12 -3.49
N LEU A 236 5.90 10.33 -3.10
CA LEU A 236 5.39 10.96 -1.88
C LEU A 236 3.87 11.09 -1.89
N THR A 237 3.24 11.31 -3.04
CA THR A 237 1.77 11.46 -3.14
C THR A 237 1.03 10.19 -2.70
N PRO A 238 1.18 9.04 -3.38
CA PRO A 238 0.49 7.83 -2.96
C PRO A 238 0.97 7.32 -1.59
N ILE A 239 2.27 7.45 -1.24
CA ILE A 239 2.78 7.05 0.08
C ILE A 239 2.05 7.84 1.17
N THR A 240 1.86 9.15 0.99
CA THR A 240 1.14 9.99 1.96
C THR A 240 -0.32 9.55 2.08
N ILE A 241 -1.03 9.37 0.96
CA ILE A 241 -2.44 8.94 1.00
C ILE A 241 -2.57 7.60 1.74
N HIS A 242 -1.72 6.63 1.40
CA HIS A 242 -1.76 5.29 1.98
C HIS A 242 -1.38 5.31 3.47
N ALA A 243 -0.33 6.06 3.86
CA ALA A 243 0.07 6.24 5.25
C ALA A 243 -1.04 6.85 6.11
N PHE A 244 -1.70 7.90 5.62
CA PHE A 244 -2.80 8.55 6.33
C PHE A 244 -4.05 7.66 6.41
N TRP A 245 -4.36 6.91 5.36
CA TRP A 245 -5.43 5.93 5.36
C TRP A 245 -5.22 4.89 6.48
N ASN A 246 -4.08 4.21 6.46
CA ASN A 246 -3.77 3.14 7.40
C ASN A 246 -3.65 3.66 8.85
N SER A 247 -2.90 4.74 9.04
CA SER A 247 -2.75 5.34 10.37
C SER A 247 -4.07 5.86 10.91
N GLY A 248 -4.90 6.45 10.04
CA GLY A 248 -6.24 6.92 10.39
C GLY A 248 -7.12 5.79 10.94
N VAL A 249 -7.13 4.63 10.29
CA VAL A 249 -7.86 3.44 10.78
C VAL A 249 -7.31 2.99 12.13
N ILE A 250 -6.00 2.80 12.29
CA ILE A 250 -5.40 2.34 13.55
C ILE A 250 -5.66 3.30 14.70
N LEU A 251 -5.48 4.61 14.48
CA LEU A 251 -5.68 5.64 15.50
C LEU A 251 -7.15 5.81 15.86
N PHE A 252 -8.06 5.70 14.88
CA PHE A 252 -9.49 5.74 15.14
C PHE A 252 -9.95 4.55 15.98
N LEU A 253 -9.54 3.33 15.63
CA LEU A 253 -9.86 2.14 16.42
C LEU A 253 -9.23 2.19 17.81
N THR A 254 -8.00 2.71 17.93
CA THR A 254 -7.34 2.95 19.22
C THR A 254 -8.15 3.93 20.06
N PHE A 255 -8.61 5.03 19.47
CA PHE A 255 -9.45 6.01 20.16
C PHE A 255 -10.75 5.37 20.69
N LEU A 256 -11.47 4.59 19.86
CA LEU A 256 -12.68 3.90 20.27
C LEU A 256 -12.43 2.90 21.40
N GLN A 257 -11.35 2.12 21.31
CA GLN A 257 -10.94 1.18 22.37
C GLN A 257 -10.69 1.92 23.69
N LEU A 258 -10.00 3.07 23.65
CA LEU A 258 -9.75 3.91 24.83
C LEU A 258 -11.02 4.53 25.42
N GLN A 259 -12.08 4.69 24.63
CA GLN A 259 -13.41 5.11 25.11
C GLN A 259 -14.23 3.95 25.68
N GLY A 260 -13.72 2.71 25.66
CA GLY A 260 -14.38 1.54 26.22
C GLY A 260 -15.35 0.84 25.26
N TYR A 261 -15.32 1.13 23.96
CA TYR A 261 -16.07 0.36 22.96
C TYR A 261 -15.40 -0.99 22.71
N ASP A 262 -16.21 -2.05 22.55
CA ASP A 262 -15.71 -3.33 22.02
C ASP A 262 -15.66 -3.26 20.48
N ILE A 263 -14.46 -3.17 19.95
CA ILE A 263 -14.23 -3.07 18.51
C ILE A 263 -14.68 -4.34 17.77
N ARG A 264 -14.63 -5.51 18.41
CA ARG A 264 -15.08 -6.76 17.77
C ARG A 264 -16.58 -6.75 17.58
N GLU A 265 -17.33 -6.31 18.59
CA GLU A 265 -18.77 -6.13 18.46
C GLU A 265 -19.11 -5.11 17.38
N LEU A 266 -18.41 -3.97 17.33
CA LEU A 266 -18.64 -2.94 16.29
C LEU A 266 -18.37 -3.46 14.87
N LEU A 267 -17.31 -4.26 14.68
CA LEU A 267 -16.95 -4.81 13.38
C LEU A 267 -17.87 -5.97 12.92
N GLN A 268 -18.53 -6.65 13.87
CA GLN A 268 -19.48 -7.74 13.62
C GLN A 268 -20.94 -7.28 13.56
N ALA A 269 -21.29 -6.15 14.20
CA ALA A 269 -22.64 -5.61 14.27
C ALA A 269 -23.06 -4.71 13.09
N THR A 270 -22.21 -4.58 12.07
CA THR A 270 -22.46 -3.79 10.85
C THR A 270 -22.21 -4.57 9.58
#